data_AF-A0A816C3F9-F1
#
_entry.id   AF-A0A816C3F9-F1
#
_cell.length_a   1.000
_cell.length_b   1.000
_cell.length_c   1.000
_cell.angle_alpha   90.00
_cell.angle_beta   90.00
_cell.angle_gamma   90.00
#
_symmetry.space_group_name_H-M   'P 1'
#
loop_
_entity.id
_entity.type
_entity.pdbx_description
1 polymer ?
#
loop_
_entity_poly.entity_id
_entity_poly.type
_entity_poly.pdbx_seq_one_letter_code
_entity_poly.pdbx_strand_id
1 'polypeptide(L)'
;FYRHTDRYRQFYARYRHTGIFTWNNSDNELAGYVLELNEQYPDMPLTLSSGLHVRFLDVYIENLQGRLLSTVHRDRRRQQYFLLPYSAKHPRLTHRQWFRFALTRAVQYCSFAADFQHERLEIELTFLANGYSLKYVQYLLQQFLRRHPTPKDSFLFNKSSYDTFRHDIFRYYNARQLQSVDDGNLVQLQYLFDWGKRHEFNQKFYQLWSTHINADPNFQKLNLKIILTTKHCYLSNTLLSR
;
A
#
# COMPACT_ATOMS: atom_id res chain seq x y z
N PHE A 1 -0.18 10.15 3.64
CA PHE A 1 1.22 10.58 3.45
C PHE A 1 2.03 10.10 4.63
N TYR A 2 3.14 9.40 4.39
CA TYR A 2 4.07 8.86 5.39
C TYR A 2 5.35 9.70 5.33
N ARG A 3 5.83 10.23 6.46
CA ARG A 3 7.12 10.94 6.50
C ARG A 3 7.86 10.52 7.76
N HIS A 4 8.88 9.68 7.58
CA HIS A 4 9.86 9.40 8.62
C HIS A 4 10.99 10.41 8.49
N THR A 5 11.20 11.24 9.51
CA THR A 5 12.32 12.18 9.56
C THR A 5 13.32 11.70 10.60
N ASP A 6 14.38 11.02 10.13
CA ASP A 6 15.46 10.48 10.98
C ASP A 6 16.15 11.56 11.85
N ARG A 7 16.08 12.83 11.44
CA ARG A 7 16.73 13.94 12.15
C ARG A 7 16.07 14.33 13.48
N TYR A 8 14.81 13.98 13.74
CA TYR A 8 14.07 14.53 14.89
C TYR A 8 13.42 13.50 15.81
N ARG A 9 13.56 12.18 15.56
CA ARG A 9 12.82 11.12 16.29
C ARG A 9 11.30 11.39 16.36
N GLN A 10 10.79 12.09 15.36
CA GLN A 10 9.40 12.48 15.24
C GLN A 10 8.76 11.63 14.15
N PHE A 11 7.70 10.95 14.51
CA PHE A 11 6.84 10.18 13.63
C PHE A 11 5.53 10.94 13.50
N TYR A 12 5.00 11.06 12.28
CA TYR A 12 3.67 11.62 12.04
C TYR A 12 2.99 10.86 10.89
N ALA A 13 1.74 10.50 11.08
CA ALA A 13 0.88 9.99 10.04
C ALA A 13 -0.53 10.53 10.19
N ARG A 14 -1.20 10.78 9.06
CA ARG A 14 -2.61 11.21 9.02
C ARG A 14 -3.36 10.46 7.94
N TYR A 15 -4.58 10.06 8.28
CA TYR A 15 -5.55 9.48 7.37
C TYR A 15 -6.95 10.01 7.71
N ARG A 16 -7.53 10.77 6.79
CA ARG A 16 -8.83 11.45 6.98
C ARG A 16 -8.80 12.34 8.25
N HIS A 17 -9.67 12.04 9.21
CA HIS A 17 -9.84 12.75 10.48
C HIS A 17 -9.03 12.14 11.64
N THR A 18 -8.17 11.15 11.37
CA THR A 18 -7.32 10.53 12.40
C THR A 18 -5.84 10.81 12.11
N GLY A 19 -5.11 11.25 13.12
CA GLY A 19 -3.67 11.42 13.08
C GLY A 19 -2.99 10.64 14.20
N ILE A 20 -1.74 10.27 13.99
CA ILE A 20 -0.84 9.75 15.02
C ILE A 20 0.48 10.46 14.92
N PHE A 21 1.10 10.73 16.07
CA PHE A 21 2.42 11.32 16.12
C PHE A 21 3.17 10.89 17.38
N THR A 22 4.49 11.03 17.36
CA THR A 22 5.29 10.95 18.59
C THR A 22 5.48 12.31 19.22
N TRP A 23 5.45 12.32 20.55
CA TRP A 23 5.67 13.50 21.37
C TRP A 23 6.82 13.23 22.33
N ASN A 24 7.78 14.15 22.40
CA ASN A 24 8.97 14.00 23.22
C ASN A 24 8.93 14.88 24.49
N ASN A 25 7.93 15.74 24.62
CA ASN A 25 7.79 16.64 25.79
C ASN A 25 6.75 16.08 26.77
N SER A 26 6.42 16.88 27.80
CA SER A 26 5.44 16.49 28.81
C SER A 26 4.02 16.38 28.24
N ASP A 27 3.20 15.51 28.83
CA ASP A 27 1.77 15.39 28.50
C ASP A 27 1.00 16.68 28.81
N ASN A 28 1.47 17.47 29.79
CA ASN A 28 0.87 18.75 30.15
C ASN A 28 1.04 19.80 29.05
N GLU A 29 2.23 19.90 28.45
CA GLU A 29 2.46 20.77 27.29
C GLU A 29 1.56 20.35 26.12
N LEU A 30 1.43 19.04 25.89
CA LEU A 30 0.59 18.53 24.81
C LEU A 30 -0.89 18.85 25.04
N ALA A 31 -1.37 18.71 26.27
CA ALA A 31 -2.74 19.06 26.64
C ALA A 31 -3.00 20.57 26.45
N GLY A 32 -2.03 21.42 26.79
CA GLY A 32 -2.09 22.87 26.54
C GLY A 32 -2.28 23.19 25.06
N TYR A 33 -1.45 22.62 24.18
CA TYR A 33 -1.59 22.83 22.73
C TYR A 33 -2.93 22.35 22.17
N VAL A 34 -3.44 21.21 22.63
CA VAL A 34 -4.74 20.69 22.19
C VAL A 34 -5.87 21.61 22.64
N LEU A 35 -5.78 22.17 23.85
CA LEU A 35 -6.76 23.11 24.38
C LEU A 35 -6.77 24.41 23.58
N GLU A 36 -5.61 25.00 23.31
CA GLU A 36 -5.48 26.20 22.45
C GLU A 36 -6.06 25.96 21.05
N LEU A 37 -5.78 24.80 20.45
CA LEU A 37 -6.31 24.45 19.13
C LEU A 37 -7.84 24.28 19.14
N ASN A 38 -8.39 23.68 20.21
CA ASN A 38 -9.83 23.53 20.36
C ASN A 38 -10.55 24.86 20.60
N GLU A 39 -9.91 25.80 21.29
CA GLU A 39 -10.43 27.17 21.45
C GLU A 39 -10.40 27.95 20.13
N GLN A 40 -9.32 27.79 19.33
CA GLN A 40 -9.20 28.45 18.04
C GLN A 40 -10.14 27.88 16.97
N TYR A 41 -10.43 26.58 17.03
CA TYR A 41 -11.25 25.87 16.04
C TYR A 41 -12.37 25.07 16.71
N PRO A 42 -13.39 25.74 17.29
CA PRO A 42 -14.44 25.08 18.08
C PRO A 42 -15.30 24.11 17.24
N ASP A 43 -15.40 24.33 15.93
CA ASP A 43 -16.16 23.47 15.01
C ASP A 43 -15.46 22.13 14.69
N MET A 44 -14.18 21.98 15.06
CA MET A 44 -13.39 20.76 14.82
C MET A 44 -12.63 20.34 16.08
N PRO A 45 -13.34 19.89 17.13
CA PRO A 45 -12.69 19.50 18.38
C PRO A 45 -11.76 18.31 18.17
N LEU A 46 -10.54 18.45 18.66
CA LEU A 46 -9.51 17.43 18.67
C LEU A 46 -9.61 16.61 19.95
N THR A 47 -9.72 15.30 19.79
CA THR A 47 -9.60 14.32 20.88
C THR A 47 -8.23 13.66 20.83
N LEU A 48 -7.51 13.67 21.95
CA LEU A 48 -6.18 13.09 22.07
C LEU A 48 -6.20 11.87 22.99
N SER A 49 -5.49 10.82 22.60
CA SER A 49 -5.15 9.68 23.46
C SER A 49 -3.66 9.41 23.34
N SER A 50 -2.94 9.39 24.47
CA SER A 50 -1.53 9.00 24.54
C SER A 50 -1.38 7.55 25.01
N GLY A 51 -0.26 6.92 24.66
CA GLY A 51 0.05 5.56 25.05
C GLY A 51 1.38 5.07 24.49
N LEU A 52 1.89 3.97 25.05
CA LEU A 52 3.10 3.31 24.57
C LEU A 52 2.87 2.53 23.28
N HIS A 53 1.62 2.27 22.93
CA HIS A 53 1.25 1.56 21.71
C HIS A 53 0.03 2.21 21.07
N VAL A 54 -0.05 2.13 19.75
CA VAL A 54 -1.19 2.64 18.98
C VAL A 54 -1.46 1.74 17.77
N ARG A 55 -2.75 1.60 17.45
CA ARG A 55 -3.20 0.98 16.21
C ARG A 55 -3.60 2.08 15.25
N PHE A 56 -3.03 2.08 14.06
CA PHE A 56 -3.34 3.05 13.04
C PHE A 56 -3.39 2.37 11.68
N LEU A 57 -4.60 2.33 11.10
CA LEU A 57 -4.89 1.53 9.91
C LEU A 57 -4.50 0.05 10.14
N ASP A 58 -3.71 -0.51 9.25
CA ASP A 58 -3.23 -1.90 9.29
C ASP A 58 -1.86 -2.03 10.00
N VAL A 59 -1.51 -1.07 10.85
CA VAL A 59 -0.23 -1.02 11.58
C VAL A 59 -0.46 -0.97 13.08
N TYR A 60 0.30 -1.79 13.80
CA TYR A 60 0.49 -1.68 15.23
C TYR A 60 1.86 -1.07 15.46
N ILE A 61 1.92 0.00 16.26
CA ILE A 61 3.16 0.70 16.61
C ILE A 61 3.32 0.61 18.12
N GLU A 62 4.52 0.28 18.56
CA GLU A 62 4.88 0.23 19.96
C GLU A 62 6.19 1.00 20.19
N ASN A 63 6.20 1.84 21.21
CA ASN A 63 7.40 2.52 21.67
C ASN A 63 8.05 1.67 22.78
N LEU A 64 9.13 1.00 22.41
CA LEU A 64 9.94 0.20 23.32
C LEU A 64 11.22 1.00 23.66
N GLN A 65 11.20 1.66 24.83
CA GLN A 65 12.34 2.42 25.37
C GLN A 65 12.88 3.49 24.40
N GLY A 66 11.98 4.24 23.75
CA GLY A 66 12.34 5.29 22.80
C GLY A 66 12.63 4.79 21.37
N ARG A 67 12.42 3.50 21.10
CA ARG A 67 12.48 2.92 19.75
C ARG A 67 11.07 2.55 19.30
N LEU A 68 10.67 3.07 18.16
CA LEU A 68 9.41 2.69 17.52
C LEU A 68 9.57 1.35 16.81
N LEU A 69 8.78 0.38 17.25
CA LEU A 69 8.61 -0.90 16.61
C LEU A 69 7.26 -0.90 15.92
N SER A 70 7.19 -1.53 14.76
CA SER A 70 5.93 -1.69 14.05
C SER A 70 5.77 -3.11 13.55
N THR A 71 4.52 -3.56 13.54
CA THR A 71 4.08 -4.85 13.02
C THR A 71 2.77 -4.66 12.27
N VAL A 72 2.37 -5.66 11.48
CA VAL A 72 1.06 -5.62 10.81
C VAL A 72 -0.05 -5.78 11.84
N HIS A 73 -0.96 -4.82 11.88
CA HIS A 73 -2.22 -4.97 12.61
C HIS A 73 -3.31 -5.49 11.69
N ARG A 74 -3.97 -6.56 12.12
CA ARG A 74 -5.14 -7.11 11.42
C ARG A 74 -6.37 -6.95 12.29
N ASP A 75 -7.29 -6.09 11.88
CA ASP A 75 -8.60 -6.02 12.51
C ASP A 75 -9.44 -7.21 12.02
N ARG A 76 -9.59 -8.22 12.89
CA ARG A 76 -10.34 -9.44 12.59
C ARG A 76 -11.79 -9.19 12.21
N ARG A 77 -12.36 -8.05 12.59
CA ARG A 77 -13.77 -7.71 12.34
C ARG A 77 -13.97 -6.98 11.01
N ARG A 78 -12.92 -6.36 10.46
CA ARG A 78 -12.99 -5.51 9.26
C ARG A 78 -12.18 -6.03 8.07
N GLN A 79 -11.19 -6.87 8.31
CA GLN A 79 -10.39 -7.46 7.23
C GLN A 79 -10.98 -8.82 6.84
N GLN A 80 -11.45 -8.91 5.59
CA GLN A 80 -11.87 -10.18 5.01
C GLN A 80 -10.63 -11.06 4.79
N TYR A 81 -10.41 -12.04 5.67
CA TYR A 81 -9.29 -13.00 5.57
C TYR A 81 -9.38 -13.89 4.33
N PHE A 82 -10.58 -14.09 3.82
CA PHE A 82 -10.87 -15.12 2.85
C PHE A 82 -11.42 -14.52 1.57
N LEU A 83 -10.59 -14.48 0.52
CA LEU A 83 -11.07 -14.32 -0.85
C LEU A 83 -11.06 -15.71 -1.48
N LEU A 84 -12.22 -16.36 -1.51
CA LEU A 84 -12.34 -17.71 -2.05
C LEU A 84 -11.90 -17.75 -3.52
N PRO A 85 -11.06 -18.71 -3.93
CA PRO A 85 -10.53 -18.82 -5.30
C PRO A 85 -11.60 -18.92 -6.38
N TYR A 86 -12.81 -19.33 -6.01
CA TYR A 86 -13.92 -19.58 -6.91
C TYR A 86 -14.95 -18.44 -6.93
N SER A 87 -14.90 -17.48 -6.00
CA SER A 87 -15.84 -16.35 -5.96
C SER A 87 -15.35 -15.13 -6.74
N ALA A 88 -14.06 -15.07 -7.09
CA ALA A 88 -13.50 -13.99 -7.91
C ALA A 88 -13.57 -14.34 -9.40
N LYS A 89 -14.13 -13.45 -10.23
CA LYS A 89 -14.20 -13.63 -11.71
C LYS A 89 -12.83 -13.71 -12.41
N HIS A 90 -11.77 -13.16 -11.79
CA HIS A 90 -10.37 -13.28 -12.25
C HIS A 90 -9.43 -13.66 -11.11
N PRO A 91 -9.58 -14.87 -10.54
CA PRO A 91 -8.96 -15.21 -9.28
C PRO A 91 -7.43 -15.16 -9.42
N ARG A 92 -6.86 -15.75 -10.46
CA ARG A 92 -5.39 -15.87 -10.61
C ARG A 92 -4.64 -14.54 -10.55
N LEU A 93 -5.16 -13.47 -11.17
CA LEU A 93 -4.48 -12.17 -11.19
C LEU A 93 -4.68 -11.43 -9.86
N THR A 94 -5.92 -11.39 -9.36
CA THR A 94 -6.24 -10.72 -8.09
C THR A 94 -5.51 -11.38 -6.92
N HIS A 95 -5.47 -12.71 -6.85
CA HIS A 95 -4.78 -13.43 -5.77
C HIS A 95 -3.26 -13.29 -5.86
N ARG A 96 -2.68 -13.32 -7.07
CA ARG A 96 -1.23 -13.06 -7.26
C ARG A 96 -0.86 -11.65 -6.80
N GLN A 97 -1.69 -10.66 -7.13
CA GLN A 97 -1.48 -9.28 -6.70
C GLN A 97 -1.67 -9.15 -5.20
N TRP A 98 -2.73 -9.73 -4.64
CA TRP A 98 -3.02 -9.70 -3.21
C TRP A 98 -1.89 -10.33 -2.38
N PHE A 99 -1.42 -11.53 -2.74
CA PHE A 99 -0.28 -12.18 -2.08
C PHE A 99 0.94 -11.27 -2.05
N ARG A 100 1.28 -10.71 -3.22
CA ARG A 100 2.43 -9.82 -3.36
C ARG A 100 2.28 -8.55 -2.52
N PHE A 101 1.11 -7.90 -2.55
CA PHE A 101 0.86 -6.69 -1.79
C PHE A 101 0.86 -6.96 -0.29
N ALA A 102 0.31 -8.09 0.15
CA ALA A 102 0.34 -8.52 1.54
C ALA A 102 1.79 -8.69 2.02
N LEU A 103 2.64 -9.38 1.24
CA LEU A 103 4.06 -9.52 1.57
C LEU A 103 4.83 -8.20 1.54
N THR A 104 4.60 -7.35 0.54
CA THR A 104 5.21 -6.01 0.49
C THR A 104 4.84 -5.21 1.74
N ARG A 105 3.56 -5.19 2.10
CA ARG A 105 3.06 -4.48 3.28
C ARG A 105 3.69 -5.04 4.56
N ALA A 106 3.79 -6.35 4.67
CA ALA A 106 4.47 -7.01 5.79
C ALA A 106 5.92 -6.52 5.94
N VAL A 107 6.70 -6.45 4.86
CA VAL A 107 8.07 -5.92 4.91
C VAL A 107 8.11 -4.44 5.30
N GLN A 108 7.18 -3.64 4.78
CA GLN A 108 7.11 -2.22 5.08
C GLN A 108 6.78 -1.98 6.56
N TYR A 109 5.88 -2.78 7.14
CA TYR A 109 5.38 -2.59 8.50
C TYR A 109 6.26 -3.27 9.54
N CYS A 110 6.74 -4.48 9.31
CA CYS A 110 7.50 -5.22 10.31
C CYS A 110 8.91 -4.65 10.50
N SER A 111 9.21 -4.17 11.70
CA SER A 111 10.54 -3.67 12.05
C SER A 111 11.59 -4.76 12.20
N PHE A 112 11.19 -5.99 12.58
CA PHE A 112 12.11 -7.12 12.70
C PHE A 112 11.79 -8.25 11.74
N ALA A 113 12.82 -9.03 11.42
CA ALA A 113 12.73 -10.22 10.57
C ALA A 113 11.76 -11.26 11.15
N ALA A 114 11.76 -11.45 12.47
CA ALA A 114 10.88 -12.39 13.15
C ALA A 114 9.39 -12.04 12.96
N ASP A 115 9.04 -10.76 13.11
CA ASP A 115 7.66 -10.29 12.89
C ASP A 115 7.24 -10.45 11.43
N PHE A 116 8.16 -10.17 10.49
CA PHE A 116 7.93 -10.44 9.08
C PHE A 116 7.73 -11.92 8.79
N GLN A 117 8.51 -12.81 9.43
CA GLN A 117 8.35 -14.26 9.28
C GLN A 117 6.98 -14.73 9.75
N HIS A 118 6.57 -14.27 10.92
CA HIS A 118 5.25 -14.59 11.46
C HIS A 118 4.15 -14.13 10.50
N GLU A 119 4.21 -12.87 10.05
CA GLU A 119 3.25 -12.32 9.10
C GLU A 119 3.25 -13.06 7.75
N ARG A 120 4.42 -13.45 7.23
CA ARG A 120 4.56 -14.25 6.01
C ARG A 120 3.86 -15.60 6.15
N LEU A 121 4.15 -16.33 7.23
CA LEU A 121 3.54 -17.63 7.50
C LEU A 121 2.02 -17.52 7.60
N GLU A 122 1.54 -16.49 8.30
CA GLU A 122 0.10 -16.22 8.38
C GLU A 122 -0.53 -15.96 7.00
N ILE A 123 0.15 -15.21 6.11
CA ILE A 123 -0.32 -14.99 4.73
C ILE A 123 -0.35 -16.32 3.98
N GLU A 124 0.70 -17.13 4.06
CA GLU A 124 0.77 -18.45 3.41
C GLU A 124 -0.36 -19.38 3.89
N LEU A 125 -0.54 -19.48 5.22
CA LEU A 125 -1.61 -20.26 5.84
C LEU A 125 -3.00 -19.76 5.45
N THR A 126 -3.19 -18.45 5.36
CA THR A 126 -4.44 -17.86 4.90
C THR A 126 -4.75 -18.32 3.47
N PHE A 127 -3.77 -18.31 2.56
CA PHE A 127 -3.99 -18.83 1.21
C PHE A 127 -4.29 -20.34 1.22
N LEU A 128 -3.55 -21.14 1.97
CA LEU A 128 -3.83 -22.57 2.07
C LEU A 128 -5.25 -22.85 2.58
N ALA A 129 -5.69 -22.13 3.60
CA ALA A 129 -7.04 -22.20 4.15
C ALA A 129 -8.12 -21.76 3.14
N ASN A 130 -7.78 -20.88 2.21
CA ASN A 130 -8.66 -20.51 1.09
C ASN A 130 -8.70 -21.58 -0.03
N GLY A 131 -7.97 -22.70 0.08
CA GLY A 131 -8.00 -23.78 -0.90
C GLY A 131 -6.96 -23.66 -2.03
N TYR A 132 -5.97 -22.78 -1.90
CA TYR A 132 -4.84 -22.80 -2.84
C TYR A 132 -3.91 -23.98 -2.53
N SER A 133 -3.40 -24.62 -3.59
CA SER A 133 -2.37 -25.64 -3.43
C SER A 133 -1.07 -25.07 -2.85
N LEU A 134 -0.36 -25.87 -2.05
CA LEU A 134 0.97 -25.53 -1.54
C LEU A 134 1.95 -25.13 -2.64
N LYS A 135 1.95 -25.86 -3.76
CA LYS A 135 2.79 -25.55 -4.93
C LYS A 135 2.55 -24.15 -5.46
N TYR A 136 1.29 -23.69 -5.49
CA TYR A 136 0.95 -22.34 -5.95
C TYR A 136 1.43 -21.26 -4.98
N VAL A 137 1.24 -21.47 -3.67
CA VAL A 137 1.72 -20.55 -2.63
C VAL A 137 3.25 -20.42 -2.68
N GLN A 138 3.97 -21.54 -2.76
CA GLN A 138 5.42 -21.57 -2.92
C GLN A 138 5.88 -20.84 -4.18
N TYR A 139 5.19 -21.06 -5.31
CA TYR A 139 5.46 -20.32 -6.54
C TYR A 139 5.29 -18.81 -6.34
N LEU A 140 4.23 -18.34 -5.68
CA LEU A 140 4.01 -16.92 -5.43
C LEU A 140 5.09 -16.31 -4.54
N LEU A 141 5.51 -17.03 -3.50
CA LEU A 141 6.60 -16.60 -2.62
C LEU A 141 7.92 -16.49 -3.39
N GLN A 142 8.29 -17.51 -4.17
CA GLN A 142 9.49 -17.46 -5.01
C GLN A 142 9.44 -16.30 -6.01
N GLN A 143 8.28 -16.03 -6.62
CA GLN A 143 8.10 -14.90 -7.52
C GLN A 143 8.22 -13.54 -6.81
N PHE A 144 7.84 -13.44 -5.54
CA PHE A 144 8.07 -12.26 -4.73
C PHE A 144 9.56 -12.06 -4.45
N LEU A 145 10.24 -13.09 -3.97
CA LEU A 145 11.67 -13.05 -3.65
C LEU A 145 12.54 -12.78 -4.88
N ARG A 146 12.22 -13.37 -6.04
CA ARG A 146 12.94 -13.09 -7.31
C ARG A 146 12.89 -11.63 -7.75
N ARG A 147 11.83 -10.88 -7.40
CA ARG A 147 11.71 -9.46 -7.74
C ARG A 147 12.53 -8.56 -6.83
N HIS A 148 12.90 -9.07 -5.67
CA HIS A 148 13.65 -8.35 -4.65
C HIS A 148 14.84 -9.22 -4.27
N PRO A 149 15.81 -9.39 -5.20
CA PRO A 149 16.90 -10.33 -5.03
C PRO A 149 17.75 -9.91 -3.82
N THR A 150 17.58 -10.62 -2.71
CA THR A 150 18.48 -10.56 -1.56
C THR A 150 19.64 -11.52 -1.77
N PRO A 151 20.82 -11.24 -1.20
CA PRO A 151 21.86 -12.24 -1.08
C PRO A 151 21.33 -13.46 -0.30
N LYS A 152 21.01 -14.54 -1.04
CA LYS A 152 20.64 -15.93 -0.67
C LYS A 152 19.96 -16.15 0.69
N ASP A 153 18.73 -16.67 0.70
CA ASP A 153 17.98 -17.47 1.72
C ASP A 153 18.16 -17.17 3.24
N SER A 154 18.90 -16.14 3.62
CA SER A 154 19.45 -15.89 4.96
C SER A 154 18.85 -14.66 5.63
N PHE A 155 18.05 -13.86 4.93
CA PHE A 155 17.35 -12.72 5.54
C PHE A 155 16.38 -13.16 6.64
N LEU A 156 16.00 -14.44 6.67
CA LEU A 156 15.20 -15.05 7.72
C LEU A 156 15.92 -15.05 9.09
N PHE A 157 17.25 -15.00 9.09
CA PHE A 157 18.07 -15.23 10.29
C PHE A 157 19.03 -14.08 10.61
N ASN A 158 19.27 -13.16 9.67
CA ASN A 158 20.18 -12.03 9.88
C ASN A 158 19.44 -10.69 9.77
N LYS A 159 19.50 -9.90 10.85
CA LYS A 159 18.97 -8.54 10.91
C LYS A 159 19.49 -7.65 9.78
N SER A 160 20.79 -7.66 9.52
CA SER A 160 21.42 -6.83 8.48
C SER A 160 20.89 -7.16 7.08
N SER A 161 20.71 -8.45 6.81
CA SER A 161 20.12 -8.94 5.56
C SER A 161 18.66 -8.52 5.42
N TYR A 162 17.88 -8.57 6.51
CA TYR A 162 16.49 -8.11 6.50
C TYR A 162 16.38 -6.58 6.33
N ASP A 163 17.22 -5.81 7.00
CA ASP A 163 17.25 -4.35 6.86
C ASP A 163 17.58 -3.93 5.43
N THR A 164 18.53 -4.63 4.78
CA THR A 164 18.88 -4.43 3.36
C THR A 164 17.68 -4.74 2.45
N PHE A 165 17.06 -5.91 2.65
CA PHE A 165 15.86 -6.32 1.92
C PHE A 165 14.71 -5.31 2.04
N ARG A 166 14.46 -4.86 3.27
CA ARG A 166 13.41 -3.89 3.59
C ARG A 166 13.69 -2.56 2.91
N HIS A 167 14.93 -2.09 2.96
CA HIS A 167 15.36 -0.87 2.30
C HIS A 167 15.19 -0.95 0.77
N ASP A 168 15.54 -2.07 0.14
CA ASP A 168 15.36 -2.26 -1.30
C ASP A 168 13.88 -2.24 -1.71
N ILE A 169 13.01 -2.84 -0.90
CA ILE A 169 11.56 -2.77 -1.11
C ILE A 169 11.07 -1.32 -1.01
N PHE A 170 11.47 -0.58 0.03
CA PHE A 170 11.11 0.84 0.13
C PHE A 170 11.59 1.64 -1.08
N ARG A 171 12.84 1.45 -1.51
CA ARG A 171 13.40 2.11 -2.68
C ARG A 171 12.59 1.79 -3.94
N TYR A 172 12.27 0.53 -4.18
CA TYR A 172 11.49 0.10 -5.35
C TYR A 172 10.12 0.79 -5.41
N TYR A 173 9.39 0.84 -4.30
CA TYR A 173 8.05 1.43 -4.29
C TYR A 173 8.08 2.96 -4.29
N ASN A 174 9.06 3.59 -3.63
CA ASN A 174 9.25 5.04 -3.69
C ASN A 174 9.62 5.50 -5.11
N ALA A 175 10.51 4.78 -5.79
CA ALA A 175 10.86 5.07 -7.18
C ALA A 175 9.65 4.98 -8.12
N ARG A 176 8.75 4.01 -7.91
CA ARG A 176 7.50 3.91 -8.70
C ARG A 176 6.51 5.03 -8.41
N GLN A 177 6.47 5.53 -7.17
CA GLN A 177 5.66 6.71 -6.83
C GLN A 177 6.23 8.00 -7.42
N LEU A 178 7.55 8.11 -7.56
CA LEU A 178 8.20 9.26 -8.19
C LEU A 178 8.12 9.21 -9.72
N GLN A 179 8.05 8.03 -10.33
CA GLN A 179 7.86 7.87 -11.77
C GLN A 179 6.46 8.27 -12.27
N SER A 180 5.50 8.57 -11.38
CA SER A 180 4.22 9.20 -11.77
C SER A 180 4.28 10.72 -11.79
N VAL A 181 5.47 11.33 -11.74
CA VAL A 181 5.66 12.77 -11.92
C VAL A 181 5.70 13.08 -13.42
N ASP A 182 4.53 13.47 -13.92
CA ASP A 182 4.29 14.46 -14.97
C ASP A 182 5.35 14.60 -16.08
N ASP A 183 5.32 13.67 -17.05
CA ASP A 183 5.70 14.05 -18.42
C ASP A 183 4.55 14.95 -18.88
N GLY A 184 4.73 16.28 -18.89
CA GLY A 184 3.63 17.27 -19.01
C GLY A 184 2.78 17.15 -20.28
N ASN A 185 3.17 16.26 -21.21
CA ASN A 185 2.41 15.91 -22.40
C ASN A 185 1.75 14.52 -22.30
N LEU A 186 1.82 13.83 -21.16
CA LEU A 186 1.33 12.48 -20.97
C LEU A 186 -0.08 12.50 -20.37
N VAL A 187 -1.07 12.25 -21.22
CA VAL A 187 -2.45 12.06 -20.79
C VAL A 187 -2.65 10.59 -20.41
N GLN A 188 -2.76 10.32 -19.11
CA GLN A 188 -3.13 9.00 -18.63
C GLN A 188 -4.64 8.89 -18.47
N LEU A 189 -5.29 8.09 -19.32
CA LEU A 189 -6.71 7.78 -19.18
C LEU A 189 -6.89 6.43 -18.50
N GLN A 190 -7.84 6.40 -17.57
CA GLN A 190 -8.23 5.20 -16.86
C GLN A 190 -9.69 4.90 -17.18
N TYR A 191 -9.96 3.71 -17.69
CA TYR A 191 -11.34 3.28 -17.96
C TYR A 191 -11.68 2.02 -17.20
N LEU A 192 -12.95 1.94 -16.79
CA LEU A 192 -13.52 0.78 -16.13
C LEU A 192 -13.91 -0.25 -17.18
N PHE A 193 -13.35 -1.45 -17.07
CA PHE A 193 -13.62 -2.54 -18.00
C PHE A 193 -14.29 -3.71 -17.31
N ASP A 194 -15.59 -3.87 -17.59
CA ASP A 194 -16.44 -4.89 -16.96
C ASP A 194 -16.75 -6.07 -17.87
N TRP A 195 -16.84 -5.87 -19.19
CA TRP A 195 -17.16 -6.94 -20.13
C TRP A 195 -16.72 -6.64 -21.58
N GLY A 196 -16.53 -7.69 -22.38
CA GLY A 196 -16.20 -7.62 -23.81
C GLY A 196 -14.75 -7.98 -24.16
N LYS A 197 -14.30 -7.61 -25.37
CA LYS A 197 -12.93 -7.82 -25.83
C LYS A 197 -12.09 -6.55 -25.65
N ARG A 198 -11.28 -6.52 -24.60
CA ARG A 198 -10.42 -5.38 -24.24
C ARG A 198 -9.55 -4.89 -25.40
N HIS A 199 -9.01 -5.80 -26.19
CA HIS A 199 -8.14 -5.46 -27.32
C HIS A 199 -8.90 -4.68 -28.40
N GLU A 200 -10.15 -5.03 -28.69
CA GLU A 200 -10.99 -4.32 -29.66
C GLU A 200 -11.34 -2.91 -29.17
N PHE A 201 -11.66 -2.75 -27.87
CA PHE A 201 -11.88 -1.43 -27.29
C PHE A 201 -10.63 -0.56 -27.38
N ASN A 202 -9.48 -1.09 -26.94
CA ASN A 202 -8.20 -0.38 -27.03
C ASN A 202 -7.91 0.04 -28.47
N GLN A 203 -8.11 -0.86 -29.44
CA GLN A 203 -7.88 -0.57 -30.85
C GLN A 203 -8.79 0.55 -31.36
N LYS A 204 -10.09 0.50 -31.08
CA LYS A 204 -11.04 1.57 -31.44
C LYS A 204 -10.71 2.89 -30.77
N PHE A 205 -10.32 2.86 -29.50
CA PHE A 205 -9.90 4.06 -28.78
C PHE A 205 -8.67 4.69 -29.42
N TYR A 206 -7.62 3.91 -29.70
CA TYR A 206 -6.42 4.43 -30.35
C TYR A 206 -6.70 4.93 -31.77
N GLN A 207 -7.62 4.29 -32.49
CA GLN A 207 -8.06 4.75 -33.81
C GLN A 207 -8.79 6.10 -33.71
N LEU A 208 -9.71 6.28 -32.76
CA LEU A 208 -10.39 7.57 -32.54
C LEU A 208 -9.40 8.66 -32.11
N TRP A 209 -8.48 8.33 -31.20
CA TRP A 209 -7.44 9.24 -30.74
C TRP A 209 -6.56 9.73 -31.90
N SER A 210 -6.05 8.80 -32.72
CA SER A 210 -5.21 9.16 -33.86
C SER A 210 -5.95 9.94 -34.93
N THR A 211 -7.22 9.60 -35.19
CA THR A 211 -8.01 10.17 -36.29
C THR A 211 -8.59 11.53 -35.97
N HIS A 212 -9.00 11.77 -34.72
CA HIS A 212 -9.71 13.00 -34.34
C HIS A 212 -8.88 13.92 -33.45
N ILE A 213 -8.21 13.38 -32.43
CA ILE A 213 -7.54 14.23 -31.44
C ILE A 213 -6.12 14.59 -31.89
N ASN A 214 -5.32 13.62 -32.35
CA ASN A 214 -3.98 13.92 -32.85
C ASN A 214 -3.99 14.65 -34.21
N ALA A 215 -5.09 14.57 -34.95
CA ALA A 215 -5.25 15.27 -36.23
C ALA A 215 -5.75 16.72 -36.05
N ASP A 216 -6.25 17.09 -34.86
CA ASP A 216 -6.68 18.46 -34.59
C ASP A 216 -5.44 19.37 -34.41
N PRO A 217 -5.33 20.45 -35.20
CA PRO A 217 -4.15 21.33 -35.18
C PRO A 217 -3.92 22.05 -33.85
N ASN A 218 -4.93 22.15 -32.97
CA ASN A 218 -4.76 22.70 -31.62
C ASN A 218 -4.11 21.68 -30.68
N PHE A 219 -4.50 20.41 -30.77
CA PHE A 219 -3.96 19.33 -29.94
C PHE A 219 -2.62 18.81 -30.46
N GLN A 220 -2.38 18.86 -31.76
CA GLN A 220 -1.11 18.44 -32.37
C GLN A 220 0.08 19.26 -31.86
N LYS A 221 -0.12 20.55 -31.57
CA LYS A 221 0.90 21.46 -31.00
C LYS A 221 1.32 21.06 -29.58
N LEU A 222 0.45 20.38 -28.84
CA LEU A 222 0.69 19.95 -27.47
C LEU A 222 1.48 18.63 -27.39
N ASN A 223 1.69 17.93 -28.52
CA ASN A 223 2.43 16.67 -28.61
C ASN A 223 2.02 15.64 -27.54
N LEU A 224 0.71 15.51 -27.32
CA LEU A 224 0.17 14.69 -26.25
C LEU A 224 0.41 13.20 -26.52
N LYS A 225 1.04 12.51 -25.57
CA LYS A 225 1.13 11.06 -25.53
C LYS A 225 0.00 10.53 -24.67
N ILE A 226 -0.74 9.56 -25.18
CA ILE A 226 -1.81 8.93 -24.41
C ILE A 226 -1.39 7.55 -23.90
N ILE A 227 -1.64 7.30 -22.62
CA ILE A 227 -1.59 5.96 -22.06
C ILE A 227 -2.97 5.59 -21.56
N LEU A 228 -3.55 4.58 -22.22
CA LEU A 228 -4.82 4.01 -21.80
C LEU A 228 -4.56 2.86 -20.82
N THR A 229 -4.92 3.08 -19.57
CA THR A 229 -4.85 2.08 -18.50
C THR A 229 -6.25 1.57 -18.16
N THR A 230 -6.37 0.26 -17.99
CA THR A 230 -7.62 -0.35 -17.53
C THR A 230 -7.63 -0.39 -16.01
N LYS A 231 -8.76 0.01 -15.43
CA LYS A 231 -9.14 -0.35 -14.07
C LYS A 231 -10.29 -1.35 -14.17
N HIS A 232 -10.25 -2.41 -13.39
CA HIS A 232 -11.40 -3.30 -13.26
C HIS A 232 -12.27 -2.76 -12.12
N CYS A 233 -13.61 -2.72 -12.28
CA CYS A 233 -14.56 -2.16 -11.29
C CYS A 233 -14.48 -2.77 -9.88
N TYR A 234 -13.71 -3.83 -9.67
CA TYR A 234 -13.63 -4.54 -8.40
C TYR A 234 -12.69 -3.87 -7.38
N LEU A 235 -12.11 -2.70 -7.68
CA LEU A 235 -11.32 -1.91 -6.72
C LEU A 235 -12.16 -1.03 -5.79
N SER A 236 -13.45 -0.79 -6.09
CA SER A 236 -14.27 0.18 -5.34
C SER A 236 -15.42 -0.45 -4.54
N ASN A 237 -16.01 -1.57 -5.00
CA ASN A 237 -17.33 -1.99 -4.50
C ASN A 237 -17.41 -3.36 -3.82
N THR A 238 -16.35 -4.18 -3.81
CA THR A 238 -16.32 -5.42 -3.00
C THR A 238 -15.78 -5.23 -1.59
N LEU A 239 -15.31 -4.02 -1.24
CA LEU A 239 -14.99 -3.63 0.14
C LEU A 239 -16.18 -2.97 0.88
N LEU A 240 -17.34 -2.85 0.22
CA LEU A 240 -18.57 -2.28 0.79
C LEU A 240 -19.78 -3.24 0.74
N SER A 241 -19.63 -4.46 0.23
CA SER A 241 -20.67 -5.49 0.37
C SER A 241 -20.40 -6.35 1.61
N ARG A 242 -20.79 -5.76 2.75
CA ARG A 242 -20.98 -6.33 4.11
C ARG A 242 -19.74 -6.55 4.97
#